data_AF-A0AAD8HNX0-F1
#
_entry.id   AF-A0AAD8HNX0-F1
#
_cell.length_a   1.000
_cell.length_b   1.000
_cell.length_c   1.000
_cell.angle_alpha   90.00
_cell.angle_beta   90.00
_cell.angle_gamma   90.00
#
_symmetry.space_group_name_H-M   'P 1'
#
loop_
_entity.id
_entity.type
_entity.pdbx_description
1 polymer ?
#
loop_
_entity_poly.entity_id
_entity_poly.type
_entity_poly.pdbx_seq_one_letter_code
_entity_poly.pdbx_strand_id
1 'polypeptide(L)'
;MGDIELCCLFLLSEEFKYVTVRQDEKMELAKLLDRIPIPIKESLEEPCAEINVLLQAYVSQPKLERLSLTSDMVYITQSDGCLMRVLFEIVLKRGWAQLTEKALNLFK
;
A
#
# COMPACT_ATOMS: atom_id res chain seq x y z
N MET A 1 17.78 -1.02 -0.55
CA MET A 1 16.33 -1.22 -0.43
C MET A 1 15.65 0.08 -0.84
N GLY A 2 15.04 0.11 -2.02
CA GLY A 2 14.28 1.22 -2.56
C GLY A 2 12.87 1.29 -1.98
N ASP A 3 12.14 2.36 -2.29
CA ASP A 3 10.81 2.61 -1.70
C ASP A 3 9.80 1.55 -2.16
N ILE A 4 9.95 1.06 -3.40
CA ILE A 4 9.19 -0.07 -3.96
C ILE A 4 9.36 -1.33 -3.09
N GLU A 5 10.60 -1.67 -2.71
CA GLU A 5 10.87 -2.89 -1.92
C GLU A 5 10.34 -2.78 -0.50
N LEU A 6 10.28 -1.57 0.06
CA LEU A 6 9.65 -1.31 1.36
C LEU A 6 8.13 -1.48 1.27
N CYS A 7 7.48 -0.98 0.22
CA CYS A 7 6.07 -1.25 -0.05
C CYS A 7 5.82 -2.75 -0.22
N CYS A 8 6.58 -3.45 -1.07
CA CYS A 8 6.44 -4.89 -1.26
C CYS A 8 6.50 -5.68 0.06
N LEU A 9 7.41 -5.31 0.96
CA LEU A 9 7.55 -5.98 2.25
C LEU A 9 6.35 -5.76 3.17
N PHE A 10 5.71 -4.59 3.10
CA PHE A 10 4.48 -4.29 3.83
C PHE A 10 3.29 -5.10 3.30
N LEU A 11 3.16 -5.23 1.97
CA LEU A 11 2.06 -5.94 1.31
C LEU A 11 2.02 -7.44 1.63
N LEU A 12 3.15 -8.01 2.07
CA LEU A 12 3.26 -9.41 2.49
C LEU A 12 2.71 -9.68 3.91
N SER A 13 2.21 -8.67 4.62
CA SER A 13 1.62 -8.85 5.95
C SER A 13 0.41 -9.79 5.92
N GLU A 14 0.30 -10.69 6.91
CA GLU A 14 -0.87 -11.58 7.04
C GLU A 14 -2.19 -10.82 7.30
N GLU A 15 -2.12 -9.56 7.75
CA GLU A 15 -3.28 -8.68 7.88
C GLU A 15 -4.02 -8.49 6.54
N PHE A 16 -3.33 -8.64 5.40
CA PHE A 16 -3.94 -8.45 4.08
C PHE A 16 -4.34 -9.74 3.38
N LYS A 17 -4.24 -10.89 4.06
CA LYS A 17 -4.50 -12.22 3.48
C LYS A 17 -5.90 -12.40 2.89
N TYR A 18 -6.88 -11.64 3.38
CA TYR A 18 -8.27 -11.72 2.95
C TYR A 18 -8.64 -10.70 1.88
N VAL A 19 -7.71 -9.83 1.48
CA VAL A 19 -7.92 -8.92 0.34
C VAL A 19 -7.86 -9.74 -0.94
N THR A 20 -8.88 -9.61 -1.78
CA THR A 20 -9.01 -10.37 -3.03
C THR A 20 -9.41 -9.45 -4.16
N VAL A 21 -8.70 -9.55 -5.28
CA VAL A 21 -8.99 -8.75 -6.48
C VAL A 21 -10.31 -9.17 -7.11
N ARG A 22 -11.26 -8.24 -7.17
CA ARG A 22 -12.53 -8.46 -7.89
C ARG A 22 -12.42 -7.99 -9.34
N GLN A 23 -13.01 -8.75 -10.26
CA GLN A 23 -12.93 -8.47 -11.70
C GLN A 23 -13.60 -7.14 -12.08
N ASP A 24 -14.64 -6.75 -11.37
CA ASP A 24 -15.40 -5.52 -11.62
C ASP A 24 -14.62 -4.25 -11.21
N GLU A 25 -13.62 -4.36 -10.33
CA GLU A 25 -12.81 -3.26 -9.83
C GLU A 25 -11.56 -2.99 -10.69
N LYS A 26 -11.13 -3.94 -11.52
CA LYS A 26 -9.90 -3.86 -12.35
C LYS A 26 -9.81 -2.60 -13.21
N MET A 27 -10.94 -2.15 -13.77
CA MET A 27 -10.95 -0.96 -14.64
C MET A 27 -10.72 0.33 -13.84
N GLU A 28 -11.21 0.40 -12.60
CA GLU A 28 -10.99 1.54 -11.72
C GLU A 28 -9.57 1.54 -11.16
N LEU A 29 -9.05 0.36 -10.76
CA LEU A 29 -7.66 0.18 -10.36
C LEU A 29 -6.67 0.59 -11.45
N ALA A 30 -6.94 0.24 -12.71
CA ALA A 30 -6.10 0.64 -13.83
C ALA A 30 -6.05 2.17 -14.01
N LYS A 31 -7.16 2.88 -13.79
CA LYS A 31 -7.18 4.37 -13.84
C LYS A 31 -6.42 4.99 -12.68
N LEU A 32 -6.37 4.33 -11.52
CA LEU A 32 -5.62 4.79 -10.36
C LEU A 32 -4.12 4.57 -10.54
N LEU A 33 -3.71 3.48 -11.20
CA LEU A 33 -2.29 3.22 -11.51
C LEU A 33 -1.60 4.37 -12.27
N ASP A 34 -2.31 5.05 -13.17
CA ASP A 34 -1.76 6.19 -13.92
C ASP A 34 -1.59 7.46 -13.06
N ARG A 35 -2.16 7.48 -11.85
CA ARG A 35 -2.21 8.66 -10.97
C ARG A 35 -1.36 8.53 -9.72
N ILE A 36 -0.87 7.33 -9.41
CA ILE A 36 -0.08 7.08 -8.20
C ILE A 36 1.40 7.46 -8.41
N PRO A 37 2.07 7.96 -7.35
CA PRO A 37 3.44 8.45 -7.45
C PRO A 37 4.51 7.34 -7.53
N ILE A 38 4.23 6.16 -6.97
CA ILE A 38 5.20 5.06 -6.90
C ILE A 38 4.73 3.93 -7.82
N PRO A 39 5.52 3.58 -8.86
CA PRO A 39 5.16 2.52 -9.78
C PRO A 39 5.11 1.15 -9.08
N ILE A 40 4.10 0.38 -9.43
CA ILE A 40 3.82 -0.96 -8.90
C ILE A 40 4.41 -1.99 -9.87
N LYS A 41 5.09 -3.00 -9.34
CA LYS A 41 5.73 -4.06 -10.14
C LYS A 41 4.85 -5.29 -10.28
N GLU A 42 3.91 -5.44 -9.36
CA GLU A 42 2.97 -6.54 -9.26
C GLU A 42 1.88 -6.47 -10.34
N SER A 43 1.36 -7.63 -10.74
CA SER A 43 0.25 -7.70 -11.68
C SER A 43 -1.04 -7.19 -11.02
N LEU A 44 -1.89 -6.48 -11.76
CA LEU A 44 -3.23 -6.07 -11.32
C LEU A 44 -4.15 -7.22 -10.89
N GLU A 45 -3.76 -8.46 -11.13
CA GLU A 45 -4.50 -9.66 -10.69
C GLU A 45 -4.08 -10.13 -9.30
N GLU A 46 -2.99 -9.59 -8.76
CA GLU A 46 -2.49 -9.91 -7.43
C GLU A 46 -3.09 -8.98 -6.38
N PRO A 47 -3.50 -9.50 -5.21
CA PRO A 47 -3.97 -8.67 -4.09
C PRO A 47 -2.94 -7.62 -3.67
N CYS A 48 -1.64 -7.95 -3.80
CA CYS A 48 -0.56 -7.03 -3.50
C CYS A 48 -0.63 -5.75 -4.35
N ALA A 49 -0.98 -5.86 -5.64
CA ALA A 49 -1.14 -4.68 -6.49
C ALA A 49 -2.32 -3.82 -6.04
N GLU A 50 -3.45 -4.44 -5.73
CA GLU A 50 -4.65 -3.73 -5.26
C GLU A 50 -4.39 -2.96 -3.95
N ILE A 51 -3.79 -3.62 -2.96
CA ILE A 51 -3.46 -2.98 -1.67
C ILE A 51 -2.50 -1.80 -1.88
N ASN A 52 -1.49 -1.96 -2.75
CA ASN A 52 -0.51 -0.91 -3.04
C ASN A 52 -1.14 0.29 -3.77
N VAL A 53 -2.01 0.03 -4.75
CA VAL A 53 -2.80 1.08 -5.43
C VAL A 53 -3.66 1.82 -4.41
N LEU A 54 -4.40 1.10 -3.55
CA LEU A 54 -5.32 1.69 -2.59
C LEU A 54 -4.58 2.49 -1.50
N LEU A 55 -3.42 2.02 -1.04
CA LEU A 55 -2.57 2.74 -0.09
C LEU A 55 -2.08 4.07 -0.68
N GLN A 56 -1.58 4.05 -1.92
CA GLN A 56 -1.11 5.25 -2.60
C GLN A 56 -2.25 6.18 -3.01
N ALA A 57 -3.40 5.61 -3.37
CA ALA A 57 -4.62 6.36 -3.62
C ALA A 57 -5.08 7.07 -2.34
N TYR A 58 -5.07 6.43 -1.18
CA TYR A 58 -5.42 7.08 0.08
C TYR A 58 -4.61 8.36 0.33
N VAL A 59 -3.30 8.31 0.12
CA VAL A 59 -2.41 9.48 0.25
C VAL A 59 -2.72 10.54 -0.81
N SER A 60 -3.02 10.12 -2.04
CA SER A 60 -3.29 11.02 -3.18
C SER A 60 -4.72 11.58 -3.20
N GLN A 61 -5.61 11.11 -2.32
CA GLN A 61 -7.02 11.49 -2.19
C GLN A 61 -7.84 11.56 -3.50
N PRO A 62 -7.74 10.59 -4.45
CA PRO A 62 -8.63 10.55 -5.59
C PRO A 62 -10.04 10.14 -5.14
N LYS A 63 -11.05 10.61 -5.87
CA LYS A 63 -12.42 10.13 -5.67
C LYS A 63 -12.52 8.69 -6.19
N LEU A 64 -12.85 7.76 -5.29
CA LEU A 64 -13.26 6.40 -5.63
C LEU A 64 -14.75 6.42 -5.99
N GLU A 65 -15.11 5.78 -7.09
CA GLU A 65 -16.48 5.66 -7.58
C GLU A 65 -17.18 4.46 -6.91
N ARG A 66 -16.45 3.41 -6.56
CA ARG A 66 -16.99 2.22 -5.88
C ARG A 66 -16.88 2.25 -4.37
N LEU A 67 -17.99 1.87 -3.72
CA LEU A 67 -18.08 1.69 -2.28
C LEU A 67 -17.24 0.49 -1.78
N SER A 68 -17.05 -0.54 -2.60
CA SER A 68 -16.24 -1.72 -2.25
C SER A 68 -14.77 -1.34 -2.08
N LEU A 69 -14.18 -0.65 -3.07
CA LEU A 69 -12.81 -0.11 -2.98
C LEU A 69 -12.65 0.89 -1.84
N THR A 70 -13.70 1.66 -1.53
CA THR A 70 -13.68 2.57 -0.38
C THR A 70 -13.61 1.79 0.94
N SER A 71 -14.35 0.69 1.07
CA SER A 71 -14.30 -0.20 2.23
C SER A 71 -12.94 -0.86 2.38
N ASP A 72 -12.37 -1.38 1.29
CA ASP A 72 -11.07 -2.04 1.29
C ASP A 72 -9.95 -1.03 1.60
N MET A 73 -10.04 0.20 1.10
CA MET A 73 -9.14 1.30 1.45
C MET A 73 -9.20 1.65 2.96
N VAL A 74 -10.41 1.71 3.55
CA VAL A 74 -10.56 1.95 5.00
C VAL A 74 -9.98 0.80 5.82
N TYR A 75 -10.17 -0.45 5.38
CA TYR A 75 -9.57 -1.61 6.04
C TYR A 75 -8.04 -1.55 6.02
N ILE A 76 -7.45 -1.29 4.85
CA ILE A 76 -5.99 -1.20 4.68
C ILE A 76 -5.42 -0.08 5.56
N THR A 77 -6.02 1.10 5.53
CA THR A 77 -5.53 2.28 6.27
C THR A 77 -5.67 2.18 7.78
N GLN A 78 -6.65 1.41 8.29
CA GLN A 78 -6.74 1.11 9.72
C GLN A 78 -5.60 0.21 10.20
N SER A 79 -5.21 -0.77 9.38
CA SER A 79 -4.09 -1.67 9.70
C SER A 79 -2.71 -1.02 9.45
N ASP A 80 -2.65 -0.04 8.56
CA ASP A 80 -1.43 0.63 8.11
C ASP A 80 -0.65 1.30 9.27
N GLY A 81 -1.33 2.06 10.12
CA GLY A 81 -0.66 2.79 11.21
C GLY A 81 0.09 1.91 12.23
N CYS A 82 -0.41 0.69 12.49
CA CYS A 82 0.20 -0.25 13.41
C CYS A 82 1.40 -0.98 12.77
N LEU A 83 1.17 -1.56 11.59
CA LEU A 83 2.20 -2.29 10.85
C LEU A 83 3.38 -1.40 10.45
N MET A 84 3.10 -0.14 10.08
CA MET A 84 4.15 0.81 9.70
C MET A 84 4.98 1.27 10.90
N ARG A 85 4.36 1.46 12.06
CA ARG A 85 5.10 1.73 13.30
C ARG A 85 6.03 0.57 13.65
N VAL A 86 5.53 -0.67 13.54
CA VAL A 86 6.33 -1.88 13.78
C VAL A 86 7.49 -1.98 12.79
N LEU A 87 7.25 -1.72 11.51
CA LEU A 87 8.29 -1.68 10.47
C LEU A 87 9.35 -0.63 10.76
N PHE A 88 8.93 0.60 11.04
CA PHE A 88 9.83 1.69 11.42
C PHE A 88 10.67 1.33 12.65
N GLU A 89 10.06 0.79 13.70
CA GLU A 89 10.78 0.36 14.92
C GLU A 89 11.79 -0.76 14.65
N ILE A 90 11.46 -1.74 13.81
CA ILE A 90 12.38 -2.81 13.42
C ILE A 90 13.59 -2.25 12.67
N VAL A 91 13.35 -1.38 11.69
CA VAL A 91 14.41 -0.76 10.87
C VAL A 91 15.28 0.18 11.72
N LEU A 92 14.67 0.94 12.63
CA LEU A 92 15.36 1.80 13.59
C LEU A 92 16.24 1.00 14.56
N LYS A 93 15.71 -0.09 15.15
CA LYS A 93 16.48 -0.97 16.06
C LYS A 93 17.65 -1.67 15.36
N ARG A 94 17.57 -1.88 14.05
CA ARG A 94 18.65 -2.46 13.23
C ARG A 94 19.69 -1.44 12.77
N GLY A 95 19.49 -0.14 13.05
CA GLY A 95 20.43 0.93 12.71
C GLY A 95 20.50 1.26 11.21
N TRP A 96 19.47 0.92 10.43
CA TRP A 96 19.44 1.17 8.99
C TRP A 96 18.97 2.59 8.66
N ALA A 97 19.80 3.58 8.96
CA ALA A 97 19.45 5.01 8.90
C ALA A 97 18.74 5.45 7.61
N GLN A 98 19.24 5.04 6.44
CA GLN A 98 18.64 5.40 5.15
C GLN A 98 17.25 4.78 4.94
N LEU A 99 17.02 3.56 5.44
CA LEU A 99 15.72 2.91 5.36
C LEU A 99 14.75 3.46 6.40
N THR A 100 15.25 3.84 7.59
CA THR A 100 14.48 4.53 8.62
C THR A 100 13.94 5.87 8.10
N GLU A 101 14.78 6.66 7.44
CA GLU A 101 14.38 7.94 6.84
C GLU A 101 13.30 7.76 5.76
N LYS A 102 13.48 6.75 4.89
CA LYS A 102 12.49 6.42 3.85
C LYS A 102 11.16 5.96 4.45
N ALA A 103 11.20 5.05 5.42
CA ALA A 103 9.99 4.60 6.12
C ALA A 103 9.29 5.76 6.84
N LEU A 104 10.04 6.70 7.41
CA LEU A 104 9.47 7.90 8.03
C LEU A 104 8.84 8.86 7.00
N ASN A 105 9.47 9.03 5.85
CA ASN A 105 9.02 9.98 4.82
C ASN A 105 7.87 9.44 3.97
N LEU A 106 7.74 8.13 3.81
CA LEU A 106 6.63 7.53 3.05
C LEU A 106 5.27 7.72 3.76
N PHE A 107 5.27 7.88 5.09
CA PHE A 107 4.07 7.78 5.93
C PHE A 107 3.93 8.95 6.92
N LYS A 108 4.40 10.13 6.51
CA LYS A 108 4.37 11.38 7.28
C LYS A 108 3.11 12.21 7.02
#